data_AF-A0A1P8M3R9-F1
#
_entry.id   AF-A0A1P8M3R9-F1
#
_cell.length_a   1.000
_cell.length_b   1.000
_cell.length_c   1.000
_cell.angle_alpha   90.00
_cell.angle_beta   90.00
_cell.angle_gamma   90.00
#
_symmetry.space_group_name_H-M   'P 1'
#
loop_
_entity.id
_entity.type
_entity.pdbx_description
1 polymer ?
#
loop_
_entity_poly.entity_id
_entity_poly.type
_entity_poly.pdbx_seq_one_letter_code
_entity_poly.pdbx_strand_id
1 'polypeptide(L)' 'MDDDIRAVEEAVATLESAAVEHDPAAETLQHAVAAAVTHGKPIREVAAAAHMTALEVLDAADAATYPQQSLQPWMLAP' A
#
# COMPACT_ATOMS: atom_id res chain seq x y z
N MET A 1 -19.32 6.72 2.20
CA MET A 1 -18.11 7.52 2.45
C MET A 1 -16.99 6.53 2.73
N ASP A 2 -16.92 5.50 1.87
CA ASP A 2 -16.27 4.20 2.09
C ASP A 2 -15.52 3.76 0.83
N ASP A 3 -15.34 4.70 -0.10
CA ASP A 3 -14.67 4.48 -1.37
C ASP A 3 -13.24 3.97 -1.20
N ASP A 4 -12.54 4.37 -0.14
CA ASP A 4 -11.18 3.92 0.13
C ASP A 4 -11.10 2.42 0.44
N ILE A 5 -12.04 1.89 1.25
CA ILE A 5 -12.06 0.46 1.58
C ILE A 5 -12.48 -0.35 0.35
N ARG A 6 -13.47 0.16 -0.40
CA ARG A 6 -13.89 -0.45 -1.67
C ARG A 6 -12.74 -0.51 -2.69
N ALA A 7 -11.94 0.55 -2.79
CA ALA A 7 -10.79 0.60 -3.69
C ALA A 7 -9.72 -0.45 -3.30
N VAL A 8 -9.51 -0.67 -2.00
CA VAL A 8 -8.63 -1.74 -1.50
C VAL A 8 -9.17 -3.12 -1.89
N GLU A 9 -10.47 -3.37 -1.70
CA GLU A 9 -11.11 -4.64 -2.08
C GLU A 9 -11.02 -4.90 -3.59
N GLU A 10 -11.24 -3.88 -4.43
CA GLU A 10 -11.11 -3.99 -5.89
C GLU A 10 -9.66 -4.26 -6.32
N ALA A 11 -8.69 -3.64 -5.65
CA ALA A 11 -7.27 -3.88 -5.91
C ALA A 11 -6.86 -5.31 -5.53
N VAL A 12 -7.36 -5.83 -4.40
CA VAL A 12 -7.16 -7.25 -4.02
C VAL A 12 -7.77 -8.19 -5.04
N ALA A 13 -9.02 -7.96 -5.44
CA ALA A 13 -9.69 -8.80 -6.43
C ALA A 13 -8.95 -8.79 -7.79
N THR A 14 -8.38 -7.65 -8.16
CA THR A 14 -7.56 -7.51 -9.36
C THR A 14 -6.24 -8.28 -9.23
N LEU A 15 -5.57 -8.19 -8.08
CA LEU A 15 -4.34 -8.92 -7.80
C LEU A 15 -4.56 -10.44 -7.81
N GLU A 16 -5.62 -10.93 -7.17
CA GLU A 16 -5.99 -12.36 -7.16
C GLU A 16 -6.33 -12.86 -8.56
N SER A 17 -7.01 -12.04 -9.37
CA SER A 17 -7.32 -12.38 -10.76
C SER A 17 -6.10 -12.32 -11.68
N ALA A 18 -5.10 -11.50 -11.35
CA ALA A 18 -3.91 -11.26 -12.16
C ALA A 18 -2.73 -12.19 -11.78
N ALA A 19 -3.01 -13.40 -11.28
CA ALA A 19 -2.10 -14.40 -10.68
C ALA A 19 -0.76 -14.74 -11.40
N VAL A 20 -0.43 -14.07 -12.50
CA VAL A 20 0.75 -14.30 -13.36
C VAL A 20 1.64 -13.05 -13.53
N GLU A 21 1.13 -11.83 -13.32
CA GLU A 21 1.90 -10.56 -13.47
C GLU A 21 1.77 -9.70 -12.20
N HIS A 22 2.55 -10.06 -11.19
CA HIS A 22 2.39 -9.59 -9.80
C HIS A 22 2.79 -8.13 -9.57
N ASP A 23 3.61 -7.52 -10.42
CA ASP A 23 4.21 -6.20 -10.18
C ASP A 23 3.21 -5.02 -10.17
N PRO A 24 2.43 -4.76 -11.24
CA PRO A 24 1.59 -3.55 -11.29
C PRO A 24 0.37 -3.64 -10.37
N ALA A 25 -0.19 -4.84 -10.19
CA ALA A 25 -1.34 -5.05 -9.31
C ALA A 25 -0.96 -4.94 -7.83
N ALA A 26 0.24 -5.40 -7.44
CA ALA A 26 0.72 -5.26 -6.07
C ALA A 26 1.02 -3.79 -5.71
N GLU A 27 1.61 -3.02 -6.64
CA GLU A 27 1.84 -1.58 -6.44
C GLU A 27 0.52 -0.81 -6.32
N THR A 28 -0.50 -1.20 -7.08
CA THR A 28 -1.84 -0.61 -7.00
C THR A 28 -2.50 -0.88 -5.64
N LEU A 29 -2.38 -2.10 -5.13
CA LEU A 29 -2.88 -2.47 -3.80
C LEU A 29 -2.17 -1.66 -2.70
N GLN A 30 -0.85 -1.53 -2.77
CA GLN A 30 -0.08 -0.76 -1.79
C GLN A 30 -0.47 0.71 -1.77
N HIS A 31 -0.66 1.34 -2.94
CA HIS A 31 -1.15 2.71 -3.03
C HIS A 31 -2.56 2.87 -2.46
N ALA A 32 -3.48 1.94 -2.75
CA ALA A 32 -4.84 1.97 -2.21
C ALA A 32 -4.85 1.85 -0.68
N VAL A 33 -4.03 0.94 -0.13
CA VAL A 33 -3.85 0.75 1.31
C VAL A 33 -3.29 2.03 1.96
N ALA A 34 -2.23 2.60 1.38
CA ALA A 34 -1.62 3.83 1.88
C ALA A 34 -2.59 5.02 1.83
N ALA A 35 -3.36 5.16 0.76
CA ALA A 35 -4.37 6.21 0.62
C ALA A 35 -5.46 6.07 1.70
N ALA A 36 -5.96 4.85 1.92
CA ALA A 36 -6.96 4.59 2.95
C ALA A 36 -6.46 4.95 4.36
N VAL A 37 -5.23 4.57 4.70
CA VAL A 37 -4.60 4.92 5.98
C VAL A 37 -4.38 6.43 6.11
N THR A 38 -3.90 7.08 5.05
CA THR A 38 -3.67 8.54 5.01
C THR A 38 -4.97 9.33 5.14
N HIS A 39 -6.08 8.82 4.59
CA HIS A 39 -7.43 9.39 4.75
C HIS A 39 -8.03 9.15 6.14
N GLY A 40 -7.30 8.47 7.03
CA GLY A 40 -7.69 8.25 8.43
C GLY A 40 -8.58 7.02 8.64
N LYS A 41 -8.64 6.09 7.66
CA LYS A 41 -9.33 4.81 7.86
C LYS A 41 -8.58 3.96 8.91
N PRO A 42 -9.31 3.22 9.75
CA PRO A 42 -8.67 2.41 10.79
C PRO A 42 -7.89 1.26 10.15
N ILE A 43 -6.62 1.11 10.57
CA ILE A 43 -5.68 0.10 10.06
C ILE A 43 -6.28 -1.31 10.08
N ARG A 44 -7.09 -1.64 11.10
CA ARG A 44 -7.72 -2.97 11.21
C ARG A 44 -8.72 -3.25 10.08
N GLU A 45 -9.49 -2.24 9.64
CA GLU A 45 -10.46 -2.42 8.54
C GLU A 45 -9.73 -2.52 7.20
N VAL A 46 -8.71 -1.68 7.00
CA VAL A 46 -7.86 -1.73 5.80
C VAL A 46 -7.13 -3.07 5.71
N ALA A 47 -6.58 -3.57 6.81
CA ALA A 47 -5.92 -4.87 6.88
C ALA A 47 -6.88 -6.03 6.54
N ALA A 48 -8.11 -5.98 7.06
CA ALA A 48 -9.13 -6.97 6.75
C ALA A 48 -9.50 -6.96 5.26
N ALA A 49 -9.66 -5.77 4.66
CA ALA A 49 -9.99 -5.61 3.25
C ALA A 49 -8.83 -6.01 2.32
N ALA A 50 -7.59 -5.73 2.72
CA ALA A 50 -6.38 -6.02 1.94
C ALA A 50 -5.90 -7.49 2.07
N HIS A 51 -6.52 -8.29 2.93
CA HIS A 51 -6.00 -9.59 3.39
C HIS A 51 -4.54 -9.50 3.90
N MET A 52 -4.19 -8.38 4.52
CA MET A 52 -2.86 -8.09 5.05
C MET A 52 -2.87 -8.05 6.56
N THR A 53 -1.70 -8.19 7.18
CA THR A 53 -1.52 -7.89 8.60
C THR A 53 -1.49 -6.38 8.85
N ALA A 54 -1.81 -5.96 10.07
CA ALA A 54 -1.71 -4.56 10.46
C ALA A 54 -0.28 -3.99 10.33
N LEU A 55 0.74 -4.86 10.41
CA LEU A 55 2.14 -4.48 10.22
C LEU A 55 2.42 -4.17 8.75
N GLU A 56 1.95 -5.02 7.83
CA GLU A 56 2.10 -4.80 6.38
C GLU A 56 1.35 -3.57 5.90
N VAL A 57 0.17 -3.29 6.47
CA VAL A 57 -0.57 -2.05 6.18
C VAL A 57 0.21 -0.81 6.63
N LEU A 58 0.87 -0.88 7.79
CA LEU A 58 1.70 0.21 8.29
C LEU A 58 2.94 0.40 7.41
N ASP A 59 3.59 -0.70 7.00
CA ASP A 59 4.75 -0.68 6.11
C ASP A 59 4.40 -0.08 4.74
N ALA A 60 3.26 -0.47 4.15
CA ALA A 60 2.77 0.10 2.89
C ALA A 60 2.45 1.61 3.01
N ALA A 61 1.84 2.02 4.12
CA ALA A 61 1.56 3.43 4.38
C ALA A 61 2.84 4.25 4.61
N ASP A 62 3.83 3.67 5.31
CA ASP A 62 5.14 4.28 5.53
C ASP A 62 5.92 4.41 4.22
N ALA A 63 5.97 3.37 3.39
CA ALA A 63 6.62 3.38 2.08
C ALA A 63 6.02 4.44 1.13
N ALA A 64 4.71 4.69 1.19
CA ALA A 64 4.06 5.73 0.40
C ALA A 64 4.28 7.15 0.96
N THR A 65 4.38 7.28 2.29
CA THR A 65 4.60 8.58 2.96
C THR A 65 6.06 9.02 2.89
N TYR A 66 6.96 8.06 3.04
CA TYR A 66 8.40 8.19 2.97
C TYR A 66 8.92 7.25 1.89
N PRO A 67 8.66 7.55 0.60
CA PRO A 67 9.34 6.82 -0.47
C PRO A 67 10.81 7.02 -0.20
N GLN A 68 11.53 5.94 0.14
CA GLN A 68 12.94 5.99 0.51
C GLN A 68 13.61 6.93 -0.48
N GLN A 69 13.92 8.15 -0.04
CA GLN A 69 14.78 9.03 -0.79
C GLN A 69 16.08 8.26 -0.79
N SER A 70 16.33 7.51 -1.86
CA SER A 70 17.55 6.78 -2.12
C SER A 70 18.64 7.71 -1.65
N LEU A 71 19.25 7.38 -0.50
CA LEU A 71 20.30 8.16 0.13
C LEU A 71 21.28 8.46 -0.97
N GLN A 72 21.21 9.68 -1.50
CA GLN A 72 21.82 9.92 -2.78
C GLN A 72 23.32 9.76 -2.53
N PRO A 73 24.03 8.93 -3.31
CA PRO A 73 25.40 8.53 -2.99
C PRO A 73 26.41 9.69 -2.97
N TRP A 74 25.99 10.92 -3.28
CA TRP A 74 26.81 12.13 -3.22
C TRP A 74 26.92 12.76 -1.83
N MET A 75 26.17 12.33 -0.81
CA MET A 75 26.38 12.78 0.58
C MET A 75 27.54 12.06 1.30
N LEU A 76 28.17 11.08 0.65
CA LEU A 76 29.40 10.41 1.07
C LEU A 76 30.57 10.87 0.20
N ALA A 77 30.95 12.14 0.32
CA ALA A 77 32.24 12.62 -0.17
C ALA A 77 32.98 13.36 0.98
N PRO A 78 34.28 13.08 1.18
CA PRO A 78 35.07 13.51 2.34
C PRO A 78 35.38 15.01 2.38
#